data_AF-A0A2V7Q029-F1
#
_entry.id   AF-A0A2V7Q029-F1
#
_cell.length_a   1.000
_cell.length_b   1.000
_cell.length_c   1.000
_cell.angle_alpha   90.00
_cell.angle_beta   90.00
_cell.angle_gamma   90.00
#
_symmetry.space_group_name_H-M   'P 1'
#
loop_
_entity.id
_entity.type
_entity.pdbx_description
1 polymer ?
#
loop_
_entity_poly.entity_id
_entity_poly.type
_entity_poly.pdbx_seq_one_letter_code
_entity_poly.pdbx_strand_id
1 'polypeptide(L)'
;MAGRTIVVDGEAWEVAPAGRVTVYDRDQFGVVFEQGTGPKRRRRFTRFAPVGSRSPEAALAELSERELVELFRQSQPAWTAPEGAYGVR
;
A
#
# COMPACT_ATOMS: atom_id res chain seq x y z
N MET A 1 1.62 -3.80 14.40
CA MET A 1 2.39 -4.37 13.28
C MET A 1 3.28 -3.25 12.78
N ALA A 2 4.61 -3.42 12.82
CA ALA A 2 5.53 -2.42 12.30
C ALA A 2 5.40 -2.43 10.77
N GLY A 3 4.72 -1.43 10.20
CA GLY A 3 4.69 -1.21 8.76
C GLY A 3 6.12 -0.97 8.27
N ARG A 4 6.40 -1.35 7.02
CA ARG A 4 7.70 -1.03 6.42
C ARG A 4 7.75 0.45 6.09
N THR A 5 8.93 1.06 6.09
CA THR A 5 9.09 2.45 5.66
C THR A 5 10.01 2.53 4.45
N ILE A 6 9.66 3.36 3.47
CA ILE A 6 10.50 3.70 2.32
C ILE A 6 10.67 5.21 2.21
N VAL A 7 11.73 5.66 1.54
CA VAL A 7 11.94 7.07 1.19
C VAL A 7 11.76 7.25 -0.32
N VAL A 8 10.85 8.15 -0.71
CA VAL A 8 10.64 8.54 -2.11
C VAL A 8 10.68 10.05 -2.19
N ASP A 9 11.53 10.60 -3.06
CA ASP A 9 11.68 12.06 -3.24
C ASP A 9 12.00 12.82 -1.93
N GLY A 10 12.75 12.19 -1.02
CA GLY A 10 13.12 12.76 0.30
C GLY A 10 12.02 12.65 1.36
N GLU A 11 10.89 12.04 1.02
CA GLU A 11 9.74 11.87 1.89
C GLU A 11 9.62 10.43 2.40
N ALA A 12 9.41 10.25 3.70
CA ALA A 12 9.18 8.93 4.30
C ALA A 12 7.72 8.50 4.18
N TRP A 13 7.51 7.24 3.78
CA TRP A 13 6.20 6.61 3.60
C TRP A 13 6.13 5.28 4.33
N GLU A 14 5.09 5.09 5.14
CA GLU A 14 4.73 3.79 5.72
C GLU A 14 4.02 2.93 4.67
N VAL A 15 4.38 1.65 4.60
CA VAL A 15 3.87 0.68 3.64
C VAL A 15 3.24 -0.47 4.38
N ALA A 16 2.00 -0.78 4.02
CA ALA A 16 1.24 -1.88 4.60
C ALA A 16 0.34 -2.55 3.55
N PRO A 17 -0.03 -3.83 3.75
CA PRO A 17 -1.13 -4.43 3.02
C PRO A 17 -2.42 -3.64 3.31
N ALA A 18 -3.26 -3.49 2.28
CA ALA A 18 -4.50 -2.75 2.31
C ALA A 18 -5.67 -3.60 1.81
N GLY A 19 -6.86 -3.32 2.35
CA GLY A 19 -8.09 -4.03 2.03
C GLY A 19 -8.34 -5.25 2.93
N ARG A 20 -9.54 -5.83 2.79
CA ARG A 20 -9.88 -7.12 3.40
C ARG A 20 -9.43 -8.22 2.46
N VAL A 21 -8.74 -9.23 2.97
CA VAL A 21 -8.52 -10.49 2.24
C VAL A 21 -9.89 -11.13 2.02
N THR A 22 -10.40 -11.08 0.80
CA THR A 22 -11.61 -11.80 0.41
C THR A 22 -11.22 -13.14 -0.20
N VAL A 23 -12.12 -14.13 -0.18
CA VAL A 23 -11.87 -15.46 -0.78
C VAL A 23 -11.58 -15.44 -2.29
N TYR A 24 -11.80 -14.29 -2.93
CA TYR A 24 -11.56 -14.01 -4.35
C TYR A 24 -10.23 -13.25 -4.61
N ASP A 25 -9.57 -12.70 -3.59
CA ASP A 25 -8.27 -12.01 -3.67
C ASP A 25 -7.08 -12.99 -3.52
N ARG A 26 -7.17 -14.20 -4.10
CA ARG A 26 -6.13 -15.22 -3.87
C ARG A 26 -4.77 -14.88 -4.50
N ASP A 27 -4.79 -14.08 -5.57
CA ASP A 27 -3.59 -13.81 -6.37
C ASP A 27 -3.14 -12.35 -6.30
N GLN A 28 -3.91 -11.44 -5.69
CA GLN A 28 -3.53 -10.04 -5.53
C GLN A 28 -4.09 -9.42 -4.25
N PHE A 29 -3.39 -8.45 -3.68
CA PHE A 29 -3.86 -7.66 -2.54
C PHE A 29 -3.56 -6.17 -2.72
N GLY A 30 -4.26 -5.31 -1.97
CA GLY A 30 -3.98 -3.89 -1.98
C GLY A 30 -2.70 -3.57 -1.22
N VAL A 31 -1.95 -2.57 -1.65
CA VAL A 31 -0.84 -1.99 -0.89
C VAL A 31 -1.14 -0.52 -0.69
N VAL A 32 -1.03 -0.05 0.55
CA VAL A 32 -1.16 1.36 0.89
C VAL A 32 0.20 1.94 1.27
N PHE A 33 0.46 3.13 0.73
CA PHE A 33 1.54 4.01 1.15
C PHE A 33 0.92 5.18 1.91
N GLU A 34 1.27 5.35 3.18
CA GLU A 34 0.76 6.41 4.04
C GLU A 34 1.88 7.34 4.48
N GLN A 35 1.59 8.63 4.54
CA GLN A 35 2.47 9.62 5.13
C GLN A 35 1.66 10.61 5.95
N GLY A 36 2.22 10.99 7.10
CA GLY A 36 1.63 12.00 7.98
C GLY A 36 0.40 11.49 8.74
N THR A 37 -0.23 12.41 9.47
CA THR A 37 -1.30 12.09 10.42
C THR A 37 -2.46 13.07 10.29
N GLY A 38 -3.64 12.64 10.76
CA GLY A 38 -4.83 13.49 10.82
C GLY A 38 -5.22 14.09 9.45
N PRO A 39 -5.64 15.36 9.39
CA PRO A 39 -6.07 16.03 8.16
C PRO A 39 -4.97 16.18 7.09
N LYS A 40 -3.69 16.03 7.47
CA LYS A 40 -2.55 16.09 6.56
C LYS A 40 -2.13 14.71 6.04
N ARG A 41 -2.83 13.65 6.44
CA ARG A 41 -2.50 12.27 6.03
C ARG A 41 -2.66 12.13 4.52
N ARG A 42 -1.58 11.75 3.85
CA ARG A 42 -1.55 11.39 2.44
C ARG A 42 -1.56 9.88 2.30
N ARG A 43 -2.32 9.39 1.33
CA ARG A 43 -2.43 7.96 1.03
C ARG A 43 -2.31 7.74 -0.47
N ARG A 44 -1.58 6.69 -0.85
CA ARG A 44 -1.53 6.18 -2.21
C ARG A 44 -1.80 4.68 -2.20
N PHE A 45 -2.46 4.19 -3.23
CA PHE A 45 -2.88 2.79 -3.32
C PHE A 45 -2.39 2.16 -4.62
N THR A 46 -1.99 0.89 -4.54
CA THR A 46 -1.72 0.04 -5.71
C THR A 46 -2.18 -1.39 -5.42
N ARG A 47 -2.20 -2.24 -6.45
CA ARG A 47 -2.42 -3.68 -6.31
C ARG A 47 -1.09 -4.39 -6.53
N PHE A 48 -0.82 -5.41 -5.71
CA PHE A 48 0.35 -6.26 -5.84
C PHE A 48 -0.08 -7.72 -5.90
N ALA A 49 0.43 -8.45 -6.88
CA ALA A 49 0.20 -9.87 -7.08
C ALA A 49 1.49 -10.64 -6.78
N PRO A 50 1.60 -11.29 -5.61
CA PRO A 50 2.80 -12.07 -5.28
C PRO A 50 2.87 -13.35 -6.10
N VAL A 51 4.10 -13.80 -6.38
CA VAL A 51 4.31 -15.13 -6.96
C VAL A 51 4.16 -16.19 -5.87
N GLY A 52 3.19 -17.09 -6.04
CA GLY A 52 2.93 -18.21 -5.12
C GLY A 52 1.93 -17.90 -3.99
N SER A 53 1.50 -18.94 -3.28
CA SER A 53 0.54 -18.80 -2.17
C SER A 53 1.23 -18.33 -0.89
N ARG A 54 1.16 -17.02 -0.63
CA ARG A 54 1.73 -16.39 0.57
C ARG A 54 0.72 -15.46 1.22
N SER A 55 0.84 -15.23 2.53
CA SER A 55 0.08 -14.16 3.17
C SER A 55 0.54 -12.80 2.63
N PRO A 56 -0.36 -11.80 2.54
CA PRO A 56 -0.01 -10.43 2.12
C PRO A 56 1.17 -9.83 2.87
N GLU A 57 1.23 -10.06 4.18
CA GLU A 57 2.29 -9.57 5.07
C GLU A 57 3.64 -10.20 4.72
N ALA A 58 3.70 -11.52 4.51
CA ALA A 58 4.92 -12.22 4.14
C ALA A 58 5.40 -11.79 2.75
N ALA A 59 4.47 -11.70 1.80
CA ALA A 59 4.75 -11.24 0.45
C ALA A 59 5.31 -9.80 0.43
N LEU A 60 4.76 -8.88 1.22
CA LEU A 60 5.24 -7.51 1.32
C LEU A 60 6.60 -7.42 2.06
N ALA A 61 6.83 -8.28 3.06
CA ALA A 61 8.07 -8.31 3.81
C ALA A 61 9.28 -8.71 2.94
N GLU A 62 9.06 -9.57 1.94
CA GLU A 62 10.12 -10.04 1.03
C GLU A 62 10.52 -9.03 -0.06
N LEU A 63 9.69 -8.01 -0.34
CA LEU A 63 10.01 -7.03 -1.39
C LEU A 63 11.27 -6.23 -1.04
N SER A 64 12.16 -6.04 -2.00
CA SER A 64 13.25 -5.08 -1.86
C SER A 64 12.72 -3.65 -1.76
N GLU A 65 13.54 -2.74 -1.20
CA GLU A 65 13.19 -1.31 -1.19
C GLU A 65 12.96 -0.78 -2.61
N ARG A 66 13.76 -1.23 -3.58
CA ARG A 66 13.58 -0.86 -5.00
C ARG A 66 12.21 -1.26 -5.52
N GLU A 67 11.76 -2.48 -5.25
CA GLU A 67 10.42 -2.95 -5.68
C GLU A 67 9.30 -2.15 -5.01
N LEU A 68 9.46 -1.80 -3.73
CA LEU A 68 8.51 -0.94 -3.03
C LEU A 68 8.44 0.47 -3.63
N VAL A 69 9.57 1.04 -4.05
CA VAL A 69 9.63 2.32 -4.75
C VAL A 69 8.95 2.23 -6.12
N GLU A 70 9.13 1.15 -6.87
CA GLU A 70 8.42 0.95 -8.13
C GLU A 70 6.91 0.82 -7.94
N LEU A 71 6.46 0.06 -6.92
CA LEU A 71 5.04 0.00 -6.56
C LEU A 71 4.49 1.38 -6.15
N PHE A 72 5.28 2.19 -5.45
CA PHE A 72 4.90 3.57 -5.11
C PHE A 72 4.72 4.42 -6.38
N ARG A 73 5.64 4.33 -7.35
CA ARG A 73 5.54 5.09 -8.62
C ARG A 73 4.30 4.72 -9.43
N GLN A 74 3.84 3.47 -9.33
CA GLN A 74 2.63 2.98 -9.98
C GLN A 74 1.33 3.31 -9.20
N SER A 75 1.46 3.66 -7.93
CA SER A 75 0.31 3.91 -7.05
C SER A 75 -0.48 5.17 -7.44
N GLN A 76 -1.78 5.15 -7.14
CA GLN A 76 -2.69 6.27 -7.37
C GLN A 76 -2.98 7.01 -6.06
N PRO A 77 -3.08 8.36 -6.05
CA PRO A 77 -3.54 9.11 -4.90
C PRO A 77 -4.94 8.68 -4.43
N ALA A 78 -5.20 8.79 -3.12
CA ALA A 78 -6.49 8.40 -2.55
C ALA A 78 -7.71 9.17 -3.11
N TRP A 79 -7.55 10.40 -3.60
CA TRP A 79 -8.66 11.17 -4.19
C TRP A 79 -9.07 10.68 -5.59
N THR A 80 -8.23 9.88 -6.25
CA THR A 80 -8.52 9.18 -7.51
C THR A 80 -8.96 7.73 -7.30
N ALA A 81 -8.93 7.22 -6.07
CA ALA A 81 -9.34 5.88 -5.71
C ALA A 81 -10.73 5.93 -5.02
N PRO A 82 -11.74 5.16 -5.44
CA PRO A 82 -13.08 5.19 -4.86
C PRO A 82 -13.10 4.91 -3.34
N GLU A 83 -12.05 4.30 -2.79
CA GLU A 83 -11.86 4.01 -1.37
C GLU A 83 -11.50 5.25 -0.51
N GLY A 84 -11.04 6.36 -1.12
CA GLY A 84 -10.69 7.60 -0.41
C GLY A 84 -11.85 8.58 -0.21
N ALA A 85 -12.98 8.37 -0.88
CA ALA A 85 -14.14 9.26 -0.86
C ALA A 85 -15.13 8.97 0.29
N TYR A 86 -15.09 7.78 0.90
CA TYR A 86 -16.00 7.38 1.99
C TYR A 86 -15.41 7.66 3.38
N GLY A 87 -15.04 8.91 3.63
CA GLY A 87 -14.50 9.31 4.94
C GLY A 87 -14.77 10.75 5.37
N VAL A 88 -15.53 11.53 4.58
CA VAL A 88 -16.01 12.85 5.02
C VAL A 88 -17.41 12.70 5.60
N ARG A 89 -17.48 12.54 6.91
CA ARG A 89 -18.58 13.05 7.73
C ARG A 89 -18.04 13.63 9.01
#